data_AF-A0AAD7EHJ5-F1
#
_entry.id   AF-A0AAD7EHJ5-F1
#
_cell.length_a   1.000
_cell.length_b   1.000
_cell.length_c   1.000
_cell.angle_alpha   90.00
_cell.angle_beta   90.00
_cell.angle_gamma   90.00
#
_symmetry.space_group_name_H-M   'P 1'
#
loop_
_entity.id
_entity.type
_entity.pdbx_description
1 polymer ?
#
loop_
_entity_poly.entity_id
_entity_poly.type
_entity_poly.pdbx_seq_one_letter_code
_entity_poly.pdbx_strand_id
1 'polypeptide(L)'
;MDNKIISSVTWLLEREWSNIHFRKYSGTLEHPHHTDKQGATINVFQHFTYLNSNKTLVLANIQGSKSHNPSNKAGILFDLMSRELHILSFDSGTEDHSEDGIQSFVVQHKCGQRCIQMGLENLGETEEEED
;
A
#
# COMPACT_ATOMS: atom_id res chain seq x y z
N MET A 1 -38.97 -14.63 13.73
CA MET A 1 -38.32 -13.54 12.98
C MET A 1 -37.57 -12.72 14.01
N ASP A 2 -36.28 -13.00 14.16
CA ASP A 2 -35.45 -12.40 15.21
C ASP A 2 -34.92 -11.05 14.74
N ASN A 3 -35.53 -9.97 15.25
CA ASN A 3 -35.03 -8.61 15.04
C ASN A 3 -33.74 -8.43 15.83
N LYS A 4 -32.60 -8.63 15.17
CA LYS A 4 -31.28 -8.35 15.73
C LYS A 4 -31.12 -6.84 15.90
N ILE A 5 -31.26 -6.35 17.13
CA ILE A 5 -30.98 -4.97 17.50
C ILE A 5 -29.47 -4.74 17.32
N ILE A 6 -29.08 -3.80 16.47
CA ILE A 6 -27.68 -3.39 16.34
C ILE A 6 -27.29 -2.67 17.63
N SER A 7 -26.50 -3.34 18.48
CA SER A 7 -26.04 -2.81 19.75
C SER A 7 -24.78 -1.96 19.55
N SER A 8 -24.97 -0.64 19.56
CA SER A 8 -23.94 0.42 19.59
C SER A 8 -23.02 0.53 18.35
N VAL A 9 -22.62 1.77 18.06
CA VAL A 9 -21.63 2.11 17.03
C VAL A 9 -20.34 2.50 17.73
N THR A 10 -19.21 1.95 17.28
CA THR A 10 -17.87 2.31 17.76
C THR A 10 -17.14 3.08 16.67
N TRP A 11 -16.54 4.21 17.04
CA TRP A 11 -15.75 5.05 16.13
C TRP A 11 -14.27 4.91 16.46
N LEU A 12 -13.43 4.82 15.43
CA LEU A 12 -11.99 4.99 15.55
C LEU A 12 -11.66 6.47 15.34
N LEU A 13 -10.94 7.06 16.28
CA LEU A 13 -10.53 8.46 16.22
C LEU A 13 -9.00 8.51 16.15
N GLU A 14 -8.47 9.24 15.18
CA GLU A 14 -7.05 9.57 15.09
C GLU A 14 -6.84 11.07 15.30
N ARG A 15 -5.57 11.47 15.47
CA ARG A 15 -5.20 12.88 15.60
C ARG A 15 -5.61 13.63 14.33
N GLU A 16 -6.37 14.71 14.50
CA GLU A 16 -6.59 15.64 13.41
C GLU A 16 -5.28 16.33 13.04
N TRP A 17 -4.90 16.23 11.76
CA TRP A 17 -3.83 17.03 11.20
C TRP A 17 -4.48 18.24 10.54
N SER A 18 -4.48 19.41 11.18
CA SER A 18 -5.03 20.62 10.54
C SER A 18 -4.11 21.11 9.40
N ASN A 19 -4.67 21.59 8.27
CA ASN A 19 -3.96 22.09 7.07
C ASN A 19 -3.19 21.04 6.24
N ILE A 20 -3.87 19.93 5.91
CA ILE A 20 -3.32 18.83 5.12
C ILE A 20 -3.36 19.16 3.62
N HIS A 21 -2.20 19.27 2.97
CA HIS A 21 -2.14 19.04 1.53
C HIS A 21 -2.25 17.53 1.29
N PHE A 22 -3.48 17.06 1.14
CA PHE A 22 -3.80 15.67 0.85
C PHE A 22 -3.16 15.22 -0.47
N ARG A 23 -2.57 14.03 -0.47
CA ARG A 23 -2.13 13.34 -1.68
C ARG A 23 -2.40 11.85 -1.58
N LYS A 24 -3.06 11.31 -2.60
CA LYS A 24 -3.15 9.88 -2.86
C LYS A 24 -1.95 9.44 -3.70
N TYR A 25 -1.24 8.41 -3.25
CA TYR A 25 -0.09 7.82 -3.91
C TYR A 25 -0.44 6.51 -4.61
N SER A 26 -1.29 5.68 -4.02
CA SER A 26 -1.83 4.48 -4.69
C SER A 26 -3.32 4.32 -4.40
N GLY A 27 -4.01 3.62 -5.28
CA GLY A 27 -5.37 3.13 -5.07
C GLY A 27 -5.38 1.68 -4.61
N THR A 28 -6.55 1.05 -4.68
CA THR A 28 -6.72 -0.37 -4.37
C THR A 28 -6.06 -1.26 -5.43
N LEU A 29 -6.28 -0.94 -6.71
CA LEU A 29 -5.75 -1.68 -7.86
C LEU A 29 -4.87 -0.79 -8.77
N GLU A 30 -4.55 0.41 -8.29
CA GLU A 30 -3.83 1.44 -9.05
C GLU A 30 -2.50 1.73 -8.35
N HIS A 31 -1.40 1.33 -8.98
CA HIS A 31 -0.04 1.49 -8.46
C HIS A 31 0.80 2.35 -9.41
N PRO A 32 0.50 3.65 -9.52
CA PRO A 32 1.15 4.52 -10.50
C PRO A 32 2.64 4.70 -10.23
N HIS A 33 3.41 4.84 -11.30
CA HIS A 33 4.82 5.20 -11.19
C HIS A 33 4.97 6.71 -10.88
N HIS A 34 5.51 7.03 -9.71
CA HIS A 34 5.78 8.43 -9.32
C HIS A 34 7.23 8.81 -9.59
N THR A 35 7.43 9.98 -10.18
CA THR A 35 8.76 10.51 -10.51
C THR A 35 9.29 11.51 -9.46
N ASP A 36 8.42 12.09 -8.65
CA ASP A 36 8.84 12.99 -7.58
C ASP A 36 9.46 12.23 -6.41
N LYS A 37 10.32 12.89 -5.64
CA LYS A 37 11.08 12.26 -4.55
C LYS A 37 10.19 11.58 -3.51
N GLN A 38 9.03 12.14 -3.18
CA GLN A 38 8.15 11.56 -2.17
C GLN A 38 7.45 10.32 -2.72
N GLY A 39 6.80 10.43 -3.88
CA GLY A 39 6.14 9.30 -4.52
C GLY A 39 7.10 8.17 -4.87
N ALA A 40 8.32 8.48 -5.33
CA ALA A 40 9.36 7.47 -5.57
C ALA A 40 9.77 6.74 -4.28
N THR A 41 9.75 7.43 -3.12
CA THR A 41 9.99 6.76 -1.82
C THR A 41 8.86 5.80 -1.48
N ILE A 42 7.61 6.21 -1.72
CA ILE A 42 6.43 5.36 -1.49
C ILE A 42 6.44 4.12 -2.39
N ASN A 43 6.79 4.27 -3.68
CA ASN A 43 6.87 3.13 -4.59
C ASN A 43 7.92 2.10 -4.15
N VAL A 44 9.07 2.57 -3.67
CA VAL A 44 10.12 1.71 -3.13
C VAL A 44 9.68 1.07 -1.83
N PHE A 45 8.94 1.79 -0.98
CA PHE A 45 8.40 1.25 0.25
C PHE A 45 7.39 0.12 0.00
N GLN A 46 6.44 0.30 -0.94
CA GLN A 46 5.52 -0.76 -1.38
C GLN A 46 6.27 -2.00 -1.89
N HIS A 47 7.30 -1.78 -2.70
CA HIS A 47 8.13 -2.86 -3.22
C HIS A 47 8.91 -3.58 -2.11
N PHE A 48 9.51 -2.82 -1.20
CA PHE A 48 10.18 -3.39 -0.03
C PHE A 48 9.22 -4.24 0.80
N THR A 49 8.01 -3.76 1.08
CA THR A 49 7.03 -4.54 1.86
C THR A 49 6.61 -5.83 1.14
N TYR A 50 6.52 -5.80 -0.19
CA TYR A 50 6.21 -6.97 -0.99
C TYR A 50 7.31 -8.02 -0.90
N LEU A 51 8.57 -7.65 -1.10
CA LEU A 51 9.68 -8.60 -0.98
C LEU A 51 9.87 -9.07 0.47
N ASN A 52 9.80 -8.17 1.45
CA ASN A 52 10.02 -8.49 2.87
C ASN A 52 8.90 -9.36 3.47
N SER A 53 7.73 -9.40 2.85
CA SER A 53 6.65 -10.31 3.20
C SER A 53 6.71 -11.64 2.44
N ASN A 54 7.82 -11.95 1.75
CA ASN A 54 7.92 -13.10 0.85
C ASN A 54 6.82 -13.09 -0.23
N LYS A 55 6.59 -11.92 -0.83
CA LYS A 55 5.62 -11.72 -1.91
C LYS A 55 4.16 -11.95 -1.50
N THR A 56 3.84 -11.92 -0.20
CA THR A 56 2.47 -12.16 0.30
C THR A 56 1.73 -10.89 0.72
N LEU A 57 2.36 -9.72 0.75
CA LEU A 57 1.68 -8.48 1.17
C LEU A 57 2.11 -7.30 0.32
N VAL A 58 1.15 -6.54 -0.20
CA VAL A 58 1.40 -5.21 -0.77
C VAL A 58 0.59 -4.15 -0.03
N LEU A 59 1.24 -3.03 0.29
CA LEU A 59 0.55 -1.85 0.77
C LEU A 59 -0.15 -1.13 -0.40
N ALA A 60 -1.45 -0.90 -0.25
CA ALA A 60 -2.32 -0.24 -1.21
C ALA A 60 -3.06 0.94 -0.57
N ASN A 61 -3.76 1.71 -1.39
CA ASN A 61 -4.50 2.90 -0.99
C ASN A 61 -3.66 3.90 -0.17
N ILE A 62 -2.36 3.99 -0.48
CA ILE A 62 -1.44 4.81 0.29
C ILE A 62 -1.79 6.27 0.03
N GLN A 63 -2.14 6.96 1.10
CA GLN A 63 -2.46 8.38 1.09
C GLN A 63 -1.78 9.05 2.27
N GLY A 64 -1.52 10.34 2.10
CA GLY A 64 -0.75 11.04 3.10
C GLY A 64 -0.65 12.53 2.85
N SER A 65 0.21 13.13 3.64
CA SER A 65 0.42 14.56 3.65
C SER A 65 1.81 14.94 4.13
N LYS A 66 2.17 16.19 3.88
CA LYS A 66 3.37 16.78 4.48
C LYS A 66 3.07 17.18 5.92
N SER A 67 4.01 16.90 6.82
CA SER A 67 3.98 17.45 8.17
C SER A 67 3.85 18.98 8.12
N HIS A 68 2.97 19.52 8.98
CA HIS A 68 2.81 20.96 9.15
C HIS A 68 4.05 21.62 9.79
N ASN A 69 4.81 20.87 10.58
CA ASN A 69 5.99 21.42 11.25
C ASN A 69 7.15 21.58 10.25
N PRO A 70 7.61 22.80 9.94
CA PRO A 70 8.67 23.04 8.97
C PRO A 70 10.03 22.46 9.39
N SER A 71 10.23 22.19 10.68
CA SER A 71 11.43 21.48 11.18
C SER A 71 11.35 19.97 10.95
N ASN A 72 10.15 19.42 10.76
CA ASN A 72 9.92 18.00 10.52
C ASN A 72 9.55 17.76 9.05
N LYS A 73 10.50 17.25 8.27
CA LYS A 73 10.31 16.92 6.85
C LYS A 73 9.59 15.58 6.63
N ALA A 74 9.15 14.90 7.69
CA ALA A 74 8.43 13.64 7.57
C ALA A 74 7.07 13.83 6.87
N GLY A 75 6.74 12.89 5.99
CA GLY A 75 5.37 12.70 5.53
C GLY A 75 4.59 11.87 6.53
N ILE A 76 3.30 12.15 6.67
CA ILE A 76 2.38 11.35 7.48
C ILE A 76 1.52 10.55 6.51
N LEU A 77 1.48 9.24 6.68
CA LEU A 77 0.60 8.33 5.95
C LEU A 77 -0.55 7.93 6.86
N PHE A 78 -1.74 7.82 6.29
CA PHE A 78 -2.95 7.41 6.99
C PHE A 78 -3.79 6.51 6.07
N ASP A 79 -4.71 5.76 6.67
CA ASP A 79 -5.65 4.89 5.94
C ASP A 79 -4.95 3.95 4.94
N LEU A 80 -3.85 3.34 5.41
CA LEU A 80 -3.10 2.33 4.68
C LEU A 80 -3.90 1.04 4.62
N MET A 81 -4.06 0.47 3.43
CA MET A 81 -4.64 -0.86 3.27
C MET A 81 -3.52 -1.88 2.99
N SER A 82 -3.49 -2.97 3.73
CA SER A 82 -2.66 -4.14 3.42
C SER A 82 -3.48 -5.12 2.58
N ARG A 83 -2.97 -5.48 1.40
CA ARG A 83 -3.51 -6.59 0.60
C ARG A 83 -2.61 -7.78 0.84
N GLU A 84 -3.16 -8.83 1.44
CA GLU A 84 -2.43 -10.06 1.75
C GLU A 84 -2.83 -11.17 0.78
N LEU A 85 -1.85 -11.85 0.16
CA LEU A 85 -2.03 -13.12 -0.54
C LEU A 85 -2.29 -14.21 0.51
N HIS A 86 -3.52 -14.28 0.99
CA HIS A 86 -3.92 -15.33 1.90
C HIS A 86 -4.35 -16.55 1.09
N ILE A 87 -3.42 -17.47 0.87
CA ILE A 87 -3.79 -18.88 0.66
C ILE A 87 -4.36 -19.33 2.00
N LEU A 88 -5.68 -19.29 2.13
CA LEU A 88 -6.51 -19.74 3.26
C LEU A 88 -6.74 -18.72 4.39
N SER A 89 -7.88 -18.04 4.25
CA SER A 89 -8.86 -17.80 5.33
C SER A 89 -8.39 -16.99 6.55
N PHE A 90 -8.59 -15.68 6.49
CA PHE A 90 -9.28 -14.96 7.57
C PHE A 90 -9.79 -13.61 7.04
N ASP A 91 -11.01 -13.29 7.45
CA ASP A 91 -11.90 -12.22 7.02
C ASP A 91 -11.35 -10.82 7.34
N SER A 92 -10.30 -10.38 6.63
CA SER A 92 -9.69 -9.04 6.75
C SER A 92 -10.46 -7.99 5.94
N GLY A 93 -11.77 -7.88 6.17
CA GLY A 93 -12.58 -6.73 5.78
C GLY A 93 -12.94 -6.62 4.28
N THR A 94 -14.13 -7.12 3.94
CA THR A 94 -15.05 -6.72 2.84
C THR A 94 -14.51 -6.23 1.48
N GLU A 95 -13.37 -6.69 0.99
CA GLU A 95 -13.04 -6.61 -0.44
C GLU A 95 -12.10 -7.77 -0.83
N ASP A 96 -12.69 -8.85 -1.35
CA ASP A 96 -12.01 -10.05 -1.88
C ASP A 96 -11.22 -9.75 -3.18
N HIS A 97 -10.24 -8.85 -3.12
CA HIS A 97 -9.30 -8.52 -4.20
C HIS A 97 -7.83 -8.75 -3.80
N SER A 98 -7.57 -9.66 -2.88
CA SER A 98 -6.22 -9.93 -2.36
C SER A 98 -5.23 -10.30 -3.48
N GLU A 99 -5.62 -11.25 -4.34
CA GLU A 99 -4.78 -11.75 -5.42
C GLU A 99 -4.71 -10.75 -6.59
N ASP A 100 -5.84 -10.16 -6.99
CA ASP A 100 -5.90 -9.10 -8.01
C ASP A 100 -5.06 -7.88 -7.64
N GLY A 101 -5.08 -7.49 -6.35
CA GLY A 101 -4.33 -6.35 -5.86
C GLY A 101 -2.82 -6.56 -5.98
N ILE A 102 -2.32 -7.72 -5.55
CA ILE A 102 -0.91 -8.07 -5.67
C ILE A 102 -0.51 -8.20 -7.14
N GLN A 103 -1.32 -8.86 -7.96
CA GLN A 103 -1.03 -9.00 -9.38
C GLN A 103 -1.01 -7.64 -10.08
N SER A 104 -1.96 -6.76 -9.76
CA SER A 104 -2.00 -5.40 -10.30
C SER A 104 -0.74 -4.61 -9.91
N PHE A 105 -0.24 -4.79 -8.69
CA PHE A 105 1.01 -4.19 -8.24
C PHE A 105 2.20 -4.72 -9.04
N VAL A 106 2.37 -6.05 -9.17
CA VAL A 106 3.50 -6.65 -9.88
C VAL A 106 3.53 -6.18 -11.34
N VAL A 107 2.37 -6.14 -12.01
CA VAL A 107 2.26 -5.71 -13.41
C VAL A 107 2.55 -4.21 -13.59
N GLN A 108 2.07 -3.37 -12.66
CA GLN A 108 2.18 -1.91 -12.80
C GLN A 108 3.50 -1.36 -12.22
N HIS A 109 4.14 -2.08 -11.30
CA HIS A 109 5.34 -1.61 -10.64
C HIS A 109 6.51 -1.53 -11.61
N LYS A 110 7.09 -0.34 -11.70
CA LYS A 110 8.34 -0.10 -12.44
C LYS A 110 9.43 0.26 -11.46
N CYS A 111 10.44 -0.61 -11.36
CA CYS A 111 11.61 -0.37 -10.54
C CYS A 111 12.30 0.94 -10.95
N GLY A 112 12.37 1.88 -10.02
CA GLY A 112 13.13 3.12 -10.18
C GLY A 112 14.55 3.00 -9.65
N GLN A 113 15.35 4.05 -9.83
CA GLN A 113 16.73 4.13 -9.32
C GLN A 113 16.86 3.80 -7.83
N ARG A 114 15.84 4.14 -7.03
CA ARG A 114 15.85 3.87 -5.58
C ARG A 114 15.62 2.40 -5.23
N CYS A 115 14.83 1.66 -6.02
CA CYS A 115 14.67 0.21 -5.83
C CYS A 115 16.02 -0.48 -6.02
N ILE A 116 16.76 -0.06 -7.07
CA ILE A 116 18.10 -0.55 -7.39
C ILE A 116 19.09 -0.20 -6.28
N GLN A 117 19.08 1.05 -5.80
CA GLN A 117 19.96 1.48 -4.69
C GLN A 117 19.70 0.72 -3.38
N MET A 118 18.47 0.26 -3.17
CA MET A 118 18.11 -0.59 -2.04
C MET A 118 18.40 -2.08 -2.27
N GLY A 119 18.87 -2.46 -3.46
CA GLY A 119 19.15 -3.86 -3.81
C GLY A 119 17.90 -4.73 -3.87
N LEU A 120 16.74 -4.15 -4.22
CA LEU A 120 15.50 -4.89 -4.36
C LEU A 120 15.49 -5.69 -5.67
N GLU A 121 15.01 -6.94 -5.60
CA GLU A 121 14.76 -7.82 -6.75
C GLU A 121 13.85 -7.13 -7.78
N ASN A 122 14.11 -7.29 -9.07
CA ASN A 122 13.26 -6.68 -10.09
C ASN A 122 12.01 -7.54 -10.34
N LEU A 123 10.83 -6.96 -10.18
CA LEU A 123 9.56 -7.66 -10.40
C LEU A 123 9.22 -7.91 -11.89
N GLY A 124 9.98 -7.30 -12.82
CA GLY A 124 9.72 -7.39 -14.27
C GLY A 124 10.47 -8.50 -15.00
N GLU A 125 11.27 -9.31 -14.30
CA GLU A 125 11.94 -10.47 -14.87
C GLU A 125 11.16 -11.71 -14.44
N THR A 126 10.20 -12.12 -15.26
CA THR A 126 9.67 -13.48 -15.17
C THR A 126 10.82 -14.41 -15.53
N GLU A 127 11.30 -15.19 -14.56
CA GLU A 127 12.10 -16.37 -14.84
C GLU A 127 11.30 -17.26 -15.80
N GLU A 128 11.74 -17.37 -17.05
CA GLU A 128 11.26 -18.41 -17.95
C GLU A 128 11.73 -19.74 -17.32
N GLU A 129 10.82 -20.46 -16.68
CA GLU A 129 11.05 -21.85 -16.30
C GLU A 129 11.26 -22.67 -17.59
N GLU A 130 12.52 -22.94 -17.95
CA GLU A 130 12.87 -24.02 -18.87
C GLU A 130 12.70 -25.35 -18.12
N ASP A 131 11.66 -26.12 -18.47
CA ASP A 131 11.61 -27.58 -18.33
C ASP A 131 10.77 -28.21 -19.47
#